data_AF-A0A7U7IAG8-F1
#
_entry.id   AF-A0A7U7IAG8-F1
#
_cell.length_a   1.000
_cell.length_b   1.000
_cell.length_c   1.000
_cell.angle_alpha   90.00
_cell.angle_beta   90.00
_cell.angle_gamma   90.00
#
_symmetry.space_group_name_H-M   'P 1'
#
loop_
_entity.id
_entity.type
_entity.pdbx_description
1 polymer ?
#
loop_
_entity_poly.entity_id
_entity_poly.type
_entity_poly.pdbx_seq_one_letter_code
_entity_poly.pdbx_strand_id
1 'polypeptide(L)'
;MAYNLRSLGSPDRSISRQHERLARLQQQYESVDKRIFRVENGIEPLENLSLTALKMHRSGLREDILRLRDRLQGMRPAVNPASTGMMRAFP
;
A
#
# COMPACT_ATOMS: atom_id res chain seq x y z
N MET A 1 -21.91 -2.76 -45.48
CA MET A 1 -21.09 -2.04 -44.46
C MET A 1 -21.31 -2.75 -43.13
N ALA A 2 -20.32 -3.52 -42.67
CA ALA A 2 -20.44 -4.33 -41.45
C ALA A 2 -19.89 -3.54 -40.25
N TYR A 3 -20.73 -3.24 -39.28
CA TYR A 3 -20.33 -2.63 -38.01
C TYR A 3 -19.67 -3.71 -37.16
N ASN A 4 -18.33 -3.76 -37.16
CA ASN A 4 -17.57 -4.61 -36.25
C ASN A 4 -17.71 -4.05 -34.82
N LEU A 5 -18.76 -4.47 -34.11
CA LEU A 5 -18.85 -4.40 -32.65
C LEU A 5 -17.85 -5.39 -32.05
N ARG A 6 -16.58 -5.03 -32.09
CA ARG A 6 -15.55 -5.71 -31.31
C ARG A 6 -15.83 -5.39 -29.84
N SER A 7 -16.50 -6.31 -29.17
CA SER A 7 -16.66 -6.39 -27.73
C SER A 7 -15.32 -6.09 -27.04
N LEU A 8 -15.15 -4.84 -26.60
CA LEU A 8 -14.08 -4.44 -25.70
C LEU A 8 -14.39 -5.08 -24.34
N GLY A 9 -13.81 -6.25 -24.09
CA GLY A 9 -13.81 -6.87 -22.77
C GLY A 9 -13.34 -5.84 -21.74
N SER A 10 -14.20 -5.56 -20.75
CA SER A 10 -14.19 -4.35 -19.94
C SER A 10 -12.92 -4.21 -19.08
N PRO A 11 -12.00 -3.27 -19.37
CA PRO A 11 -10.87 -2.96 -18.47
C PRO A 11 -11.33 -2.30 -17.15
N ASP A 12 -12.52 -1.69 -17.18
CA ASP A 12 -13.09 -0.88 -16.10
C ASP A 12 -13.30 -1.66 -14.79
N ARG A 13 -13.85 -2.89 -14.86
CA ARG A 13 -14.16 -3.69 -13.65
C ARG A 13 -12.93 -4.07 -12.84
N SER A 14 -11.80 -4.30 -13.49
CA SER A 14 -10.54 -4.67 -12.83
C SER A 14 -9.97 -3.48 -12.06
N ILE A 15 -10.07 -2.29 -12.64
CA ILE A 15 -9.63 -1.03 -12.02
C ILE A 15 -10.55 -0.70 -10.84
N SER A 16 -11.88 -0.76 -11.01
CA SER A 16 -12.84 -0.52 -9.91
C SER A 16 -12.61 -1.45 -8.71
N ARG A 17 -12.34 -2.74 -8.95
CA ARG A 17 -12.02 -3.70 -7.88
C ARG A 17 -10.73 -3.36 -7.15
N GLN A 18 -9.71 -2.87 -7.86
CA GLN A 18 -8.46 -2.42 -7.23
C GLN A 18 -8.64 -1.14 -6.42
N HIS A 19 -9.47 -0.20 -6.88
CA HIS A 19 -9.85 0.98 -6.11
C HIS A 19 -10.62 0.61 -4.82
N GLU A 20 -11.55 -0.33 -4.90
CA GLU A 20 -12.26 -0.82 -3.71
C GLU A 20 -11.30 -1.48 -2.71
N ARG A 21 -10.36 -2.29 -3.21
CA ARG A 21 -9.31 -2.89 -2.38
C ARG A 21 -8.42 -1.83 -1.72
N LEU A 22 -8.08 -0.75 -2.43
CA LEU A 22 -7.30 0.37 -1.89
C LEU A 22 -8.06 1.05 -0.74
N ALA A 23 -9.36 1.33 -0.94
CA ALA A 23 -10.20 1.94 0.09
C ALA A 23 -10.27 1.05 1.36
N ARG A 24 -10.42 -0.27 1.20
CA ARG A 24 -10.41 -1.22 2.33
C ARG A 24 -9.08 -1.21 3.08
N LEU A 25 -7.95 -1.19 2.37
CA LEU A 25 -6.62 -1.11 2.99
C LEU A 25 -6.43 0.21 3.75
N GLN A 26 -6.90 1.32 3.21
CA GLN A 26 -6.84 2.63 3.89
C GLN A 26 -7.68 2.64 5.16
N GLN A 27 -8.90 2.08 5.13
CA GLN A 27 -9.74 1.97 6.32
C GLN A 27 -9.08 1.10 7.41
N GLN A 28 -8.47 -0.02 7.02
CA GLN A 28 -7.71 -0.86 7.95
C GLN A 28 -6.51 -0.11 8.53
N TYR A 29 -5.77 0.64 7.71
CA TYR A 29 -4.65 1.45 8.16
C TYR A 29 -5.09 2.49 9.20
N GLU A 30 -6.18 3.23 8.94
CA GLU A 30 -6.70 4.22 9.89
C GLU A 30 -7.17 3.58 11.20
N SER A 31 -7.82 2.41 11.13
CA SER A 31 -8.24 1.69 12.33
C SER A 31 -7.05 1.28 13.21
N VAL A 32 -6.00 0.74 12.58
CA VAL A 32 -4.77 0.33 13.26
C VAL A 32 -4.03 1.53 13.83
N ASP A 33 -3.94 2.63 13.07
CA ASP A 33 -3.27 3.85 13.53
C ASP A 33 -3.99 4.51 14.71
N LYS A 34 -5.33 4.59 14.66
CA LYS A 34 -6.15 5.04 15.80
C LYS A 34 -5.95 4.16 17.03
N ARG A 35 -5.86 2.84 16.85
CA ARG A 35 -5.62 1.90 17.95
C ARG A 35 -4.22 2.09 18.54
N ILE A 36 -3.19 2.22 17.70
CA ILE A 36 -1.82 2.55 18.13
C ILE A 36 -1.85 3.83 18.96
N PHE A 37 -2.48 4.89 18.47
CA PHE A 37 -2.58 6.15 19.20
C PHE A 37 -3.24 5.98 20.57
N ARG A 38 -4.37 5.27 20.65
CA ARG A 38 -5.05 5.00 21.93
C ARG A 38 -4.18 4.20 22.90
N VAL A 39 -3.52 3.16 22.40
CA VAL A 39 -2.63 2.32 23.19
C VAL A 39 -1.41 3.13 23.69
N GLU A 40 -0.79 3.94 22.83
CA GLU A 40 0.37 4.78 23.20
C GLU A 40 0.01 5.86 24.22
N ASN A 41 -1.23 6.37 24.19
CA ASN A 41 -1.73 7.32 25.18
C ASN A 41 -2.29 6.64 26.44
N GLY A 42 -2.20 5.31 26.56
CA GLY A 42 -2.72 4.56 27.71
C GLY A 42 -4.26 4.52 27.80
N ILE A 43 -4.97 4.81 26.71
CA ILE A 43 -6.43 4.80 26.62
C ILE A 43 -6.96 3.37 26.45
N GLU A 44 -6.22 2.49 25.78
CA GLU A 44 -6.61 1.09 25.51
C GLU A 44 -5.52 0.12 26.01
N PRO A 45 -5.88 -0.96 26.73
CA PRO A 45 -4.92 -1.95 27.20
C PRO A 45 -4.42 -2.86 26.06
N LEU A 46 -3.14 -3.23 26.17
CA LEU A 46 -2.45 -4.18 25.30
C LEU A 46 -2.84 -5.64 25.66
N GLU A 47 -4.10 -6.02 25.50
CA GLU A 47 -4.56 -7.33 25.98
C GLU A 47 -4.12 -8.51 25.09
N ASN A 48 -4.01 -8.31 23.77
CA ASN A 48 -3.88 -9.44 22.82
C ASN A 48 -2.74 -9.30 21.80
N LEU A 49 -2.21 -8.10 21.58
CA LEU A 49 -1.21 -7.81 20.55
C LEU A 49 -0.24 -6.77 21.07
N SER A 50 1.07 -7.03 20.95
CA SER A 50 2.10 -6.06 21.35
C SER A 50 2.03 -4.78 20.49
N LEU A 51 2.40 -3.64 21.07
CA LEU A 51 2.42 -2.35 20.37
C LEU A 51 3.36 -2.42 19.16
N THR A 52 4.44 -3.18 19.30
CA THR A 52 5.37 -3.54 18.23
C THR A 52 4.65 -4.26 17.08
N ALA A 53 3.82 -5.26 17.37
CA ALA A 53 3.05 -5.97 16.35
C ALA A 53 2.04 -5.05 15.64
N LEU A 54 1.38 -4.14 16.36
CA LEU A 54 0.50 -3.13 15.77
C LEU A 54 1.26 -2.19 14.82
N LYS A 55 2.43 -1.69 15.25
CA LYS A 55 3.29 -0.83 14.42
C LYS A 55 3.80 -1.55 13.17
N MET A 56 4.18 -2.82 13.28
CA MET A 56 4.54 -3.66 12.14
C MET A 56 3.37 -3.85 11.17
N HIS A 57 2.17 -4.10 11.70
CA HIS A 57 0.95 -4.23 10.89
C HIS A 57 0.64 -2.93 10.15
N ARG A 58 0.76 -1.77 10.82
CA ARG A 58 0.63 -0.45 10.19
C ARG A 58 1.63 -0.25 9.04
N SER A 59 2.89 -0.62 9.23
CA SER A 59 3.90 -0.50 8.16
C SER A 59 3.59 -1.41 6.97
N GLY A 60 3.11 -2.64 7.21
CA GLY A 60 2.69 -3.55 6.13
C GLY A 60 1.51 -2.98 5.33
N LEU A 61 0.48 -2.48 6.02
CA LEU A 61 -0.66 -1.84 5.37
C LEU A 61 -0.24 -0.62 4.54
N ARG A 62 0.70 0.19 5.03
CA ARG A 62 1.24 1.33 4.28
C ARG A 62 1.94 0.88 2.99
N GLU A 63 2.76 -0.16 3.06
CA GLU A 63 3.45 -0.71 1.89
C GLU A 63 2.46 -1.28 0.86
N ASP A 64 1.43 -1.99 1.31
CA ASP A 64 0.38 -2.52 0.45
C ASP A 64 -0.45 -1.43 -0.23
N ILE A 65 -0.78 -0.36 0.49
CA ILE A 65 -1.45 0.83 -0.07
C ILE A 65 -0.57 1.47 -1.15
N LEU A 66 0.73 1.65 -0.88
CA LEU A 66 1.66 2.25 -1.84
C LEU A 66 1.80 1.38 -3.10
N ARG A 67 1.98 0.06 -2.94
CA ARG A 67 2.07 -0.88 -4.06
C ARG A 67 0.79 -0.91 -4.89
N LEU A 68 -0.37 -0.89 -4.25
CA LEU A 68 -1.65 -0.91 -4.96
C LEU A 68 -1.93 0.43 -5.65
N ARG A 69 -1.55 1.55 -5.03
CA ARG A 69 -1.63 2.89 -5.64
C ARG A 69 -0.73 2.98 -6.88
N ASP A 70 0.50 2.49 -6.79
CA ASP A 70 1.45 2.48 -7.91
C ASP A 70 0.93 1.64 -9.10
N ARG A 71 0.33 0.48 -8.81
CA ARG A 71 -0.35 -0.36 -9.81
C ARG A 71 -1.54 0.34 -10.46
N LEU A 72 -2.37 1.03 -9.67
CA LEU A 72 -3.54 1.79 -10.15
C LEU A 72 -3.15 3.02 -10.98
N GLN A 73 -2.04 3.68 -10.63
CA GLN A 73 -1.54 4.86 -11.34
C GLN A 73 -0.76 4.50 -12.61
N GLY A 74 -0.56 3.21 -12.90
CA GLY A 74 0.04 2.77 -14.16
C GLY A 74 1.47 3.25 -14.33
N MET A 75 2.39 2.77 -13.48
CA MET A 75 3.85 2.75 -13.72
C MET A 75 4.58 4.11 -13.85
N ARG A 76 5.43 4.46 -12.86
CA ARG A 76 6.87 4.89 -12.93
C ARG A 76 7.27 5.80 -11.75
N PRO A 77 8.54 5.79 -11.27
CA PRO A 77 9.74 5.33 -11.99
C PRO A 77 10.55 4.20 -11.32
N ALA A 78 11.32 3.53 -12.18
CA ALA A 78 12.48 2.73 -11.80
C ALA A 78 13.44 3.59 -10.96
N VAL A 79 13.52 3.33 -9.66
CA VAL A 79 14.69 3.68 -8.88
C VAL A 79 15.55 2.43 -8.80
N ASN A 80 16.55 2.37 -9.68
CA ASN A 80 17.59 1.35 -9.63
C ASN A 80 18.71 1.91 -8.73
N PRO A 81 18.91 1.42 -7.49
CA PRO A 81 19.98 1.92 -6.63
C PRO A 81 21.39 1.46 -7.07
N ALA A 82 21.54 0.77 -8.21
CA ALA A 82 22.79 0.16 -8.63
C ALA A 82 23.78 1.08 -9.38
N SER A 83 23.63 2.42 -9.37
CA SER A 83 24.54 3.29 -10.15
C SER A 83 25.00 4.58 -9.48
N THR A 84 25.14 4.61 -8.16
CA THR A 84 25.96 5.67 -7.54
C THR A 84 26.93 5.09 -6.53
N GLY A 85 28.08 4.70 -7.09
CA GLY A 85 29.36 5.05 -6.49
C GLY A 85 29.82 4.12 -5.39
N MET A 86 30.33 2.96 -5.80
CA MET A 86 31.48 2.40 -5.12
C MET A 86 32.60 3.45 -5.13
N MET A 87 32.83 4.13 -4.01
CA MET A 87 34.15 4.63 -3.62
C MET A 87 34.31 4.44 -2.11
N ARG A 88 34.60 3.20 -1.74
CA ARG A 88 35.46 2.93 -0.60
C ARG A 88 36.88 3.30 -1.01
N ALA A 89 37.41 4.35 -0.40
CA ALA A 89 38.84 4.60 -0.32
C ALA A 89 39.12 5.24 1.05
N PHE A 90 39.29 4.38 2.05
CA PHE A 90 40.23 4.57 3.16
C PHE A 90 41.43 3.67 2.80
N PRO A 91 42.68 4.08 3.03
CA PRO A 91 43.16 4.65 4.30
C PRO A 91 43.71 6.08 4.22
#